data_AF-A0A4R6MGF1-F1
#
_entry.id   AF-A0A4R6MGF1-F1
#
_cell.length_a   1.000
_cell.length_b   1.000
_cell.length_c   1.000
_cell.angle_alpha   90.00
_cell.angle_beta   90.00
_cell.angle_gamma   90.00
#
_symmetry.space_group_name_H-M   'P 1'
#
loop_
_entity.id
_entity.type
_entity.pdbx_description
1 polymer ?
#
loop_
_entity_poly.entity_id
_entity_poly.type
_entity_poly.pdbx_seq_one_letter_code
_entity_poly.pdbx_strand_id
1 'polypeptide(L)'
;MKLRNKTYWLLCLILSSGFTNAQVKKSEFDKTVDTINIIIKANSHAYYWPSKQYSAFIKKISVTKEGIVSFTDSIPKSETETNKKDLIPDCCPRKNSRTLNLFKIKKWEIYFPIAYLKDENKETFAKFIGFKRADLEMLKEQFEKLKSLCAK
;
A
#
# COMPACT_ATOMS: atom_id res chain seq x y z
N MET A 1 65.32 -0.82 -31.63
CA MET A 1 65.00 0.31 -30.73
C MET A 1 63.48 0.44 -30.68
N LYS A 2 62.92 0.49 -29.46
CA LYS A 2 61.50 0.19 -29.14
C LYS A 2 60.49 1.17 -29.74
N LEU A 3 59.51 0.67 -30.50
CA LEU A 3 58.22 1.34 -30.74
C LEU A 3 57.44 1.38 -29.42
N ARG A 4 57.12 2.58 -28.91
CA ARG A 4 56.41 2.74 -27.64
C ARG A 4 55.18 3.62 -27.80
N ASN A 5 54.04 3.06 -27.38
CA ASN A 5 52.89 3.70 -26.76
C ASN A 5 52.22 4.87 -27.49
N LYS A 6 51.22 4.56 -28.34
CA LYS A 6 50.11 5.48 -28.64
C LYS A 6 48.73 4.78 -28.71
N THR A 7 48.57 3.61 -28.08
CA THR A 7 47.34 2.79 -28.22
C THR A 7 46.50 2.67 -26.96
N TYR A 8 46.88 3.29 -25.85
CA TYR A 8 46.19 3.14 -24.58
C TYR A 8 45.14 4.22 -24.28
N TRP A 9 45.08 5.31 -25.04
CA TRP A 9 44.13 6.40 -24.76
C TRP A 9 42.74 6.17 -25.36
N LEU A 10 42.65 5.43 -26.48
CA LEU A 10 41.36 5.10 -27.11
C LEU A 10 40.54 4.05 -26.33
N LEU A 11 41.19 3.22 -25.51
CA LEU A 11 40.52 2.17 -24.74
C LEU A 11 39.82 2.69 -23.46
N CYS A 12 40.16 3.87 -22.97
CA CYS A 12 39.49 4.46 -21.78
C CYS A 12 38.17 5.16 -22.11
N LEU A 13 37.88 5.48 -23.37
CA LEU A 13 36.64 6.17 -23.77
C LEU A 13 35.45 5.24 -23.97
N ILE A 14 35.66 3.92 -24.08
CA ILE A 14 34.60 2.95 -24.37
C ILE A 14 33.98 2.35 -23.07
N LEU A 15 34.59 2.58 -21.90
CA LEU A 15 34.11 2.02 -20.63
C LEU A 15 33.15 2.94 -19.85
N SER A 16 32.78 4.10 -20.40
CA SER A 16 31.83 5.04 -19.79
C SER A 16 30.45 5.05 -20.45
N SER A 17 30.20 4.18 -21.44
CA SER A 17 28.86 3.98 -21.99
C SER A 17 27.97 3.21 -21.01
N GLY A 18 27.36 3.97 -20.11
CA GLY A 18 25.95 3.80 -19.76
C GLY A 18 25.60 2.59 -18.91
N PHE A 19 25.92 2.64 -17.62
CA PHE A 19 24.94 2.16 -16.62
C PHE A 19 23.79 3.16 -16.58
N THR A 20 22.97 3.21 -17.63
CA THR A 20 21.60 3.68 -17.46
C THR A 20 20.95 2.65 -16.56
N ASN A 21 20.88 2.96 -15.26
CA ASN A 21 19.97 2.31 -14.35
C ASN A 21 18.60 2.40 -15.02
N ALA A 22 18.19 1.32 -15.69
CA ALA A 22 16.85 1.14 -16.18
C ALA A 22 16.00 1.02 -14.92
N GLN A 23 15.65 2.16 -14.32
CA GLN A 23 14.58 2.22 -13.34
C GLN A 23 13.36 1.72 -14.10
N VAL A 24 13.03 0.44 -13.87
CA VAL A 24 11.85 -0.20 -14.42
C VAL A 24 10.70 0.77 -14.15
N LYS A 25 10.10 1.30 -15.22
CA LYS A 25 9.00 2.27 -15.08
C LYS A 25 7.94 1.58 -14.23
N LYS A 26 7.74 2.09 -13.01
CA LYS A 26 6.69 1.59 -12.11
C LYS A 26 5.38 1.56 -12.87
N SER A 27 4.67 0.43 -12.77
CA SER A 27 3.36 0.30 -13.38
C SER A 27 2.42 1.36 -12.80
N GLU A 28 1.37 1.72 -13.54
CA GLU A 28 0.37 2.66 -13.03
C GLU A 28 -0.30 2.13 -11.75
N PHE A 29 -0.41 0.81 -11.63
CA PHE A 29 -0.84 0.12 -10.42
C PHE A 29 0.09 0.44 -9.24
N ASP A 30 1.40 0.23 -9.38
CA ASP A 30 2.36 0.48 -8.30
C ASP A 30 2.37 1.96 -7.88
N LYS A 31 2.27 2.88 -8.85
CA LYS A 31 2.19 4.33 -8.57
C LYS A 31 0.93 4.70 -7.80
N THR A 32 -0.20 4.06 -8.12
CA THR A 32 -1.48 4.28 -7.43
C THR A 32 -1.40 3.78 -5.99
N VAL A 33 -0.83 2.58 -5.78
CA VAL A 33 -0.59 2.01 -4.44
C VAL A 33 0.36 2.89 -3.62
N ASP A 34 1.44 3.39 -4.23
CA ASP A 34 2.37 4.31 -3.56
C ASP A 34 1.69 5.61 -3.13
N THR A 35 0.84 6.18 -3.99
CA THR A 35 0.09 7.41 -3.69
C THR A 35 -0.85 7.21 -2.52
N ILE A 36 -1.58 6.10 -2.47
CA ILE A 36 -2.43 5.75 -1.32
C ILE A 36 -1.60 5.66 -0.04
N ASN A 37 -0.44 5.01 -0.09
CA ASN A 37 0.45 4.88 1.07
C ASN A 37 0.99 6.24 1.55
N ILE A 38 1.23 7.20 0.65
CA ILE A 38 1.59 8.58 1.00
C ILE A 38 0.45 9.26 1.75
N ILE A 39 -0.80 9.12 1.27
CA ILE A 39 -2.00 9.69 1.93
C ILE A 39 -2.18 9.14 3.35
N ILE A 40 -2.07 7.82 3.49
CA ILE A 40 -2.16 7.13 4.79
C ILE A 40 -1.07 7.65 5.73
N LYS A 41 0.18 7.75 5.26
CA LYS A 41 1.30 8.23 6.07
C LYS A 41 1.13 9.68 6.53
N ALA A 42 0.53 10.54 5.69
CA ALA A 42 0.22 11.92 6.04
C ALA A 42 -0.89 12.05 7.09
N ASN A 43 -1.67 10.98 7.32
CA ASN A 43 -2.78 10.91 8.27
C ASN A 43 -2.53 9.79 9.30
N SER A 44 -1.44 9.89 10.06
CA SER A 44 -0.95 8.83 10.97
C SER A 44 -1.93 8.40 12.06
N HIS A 45 -2.94 9.23 12.37
CA HIS A 45 -3.99 8.94 13.34
C HIS A 45 -5.28 8.43 12.69
N ALA A 46 -5.28 8.14 11.39
CA ALA A 46 -6.46 7.63 10.72
C ALA A 46 -6.67 6.13 10.98
N TYR A 47 -7.94 5.75 11.06
CA TYR A 47 -8.37 4.39 11.36
C TYR A 47 -9.19 3.80 10.21
N TYR A 48 -9.04 2.49 10.00
CA TYR A 48 -9.97 1.67 9.24
C TYR A 48 -10.81 0.84 10.21
N TRP A 49 -12.13 0.88 10.03
CA TRP A 49 -13.08 0.12 10.83
C TRP A 49 -13.94 -0.78 9.92
N PRO A 50 -13.65 -2.09 9.82
CA PRO A 50 -14.54 -3.06 9.17
C PRO A 50 -15.74 -3.41 10.06
N SER A 51 -16.94 -3.59 9.50
CA SER A 51 -18.17 -3.76 10.30
C SER A 51 -18.18 -4.97 11.25
N LYS A 52 -17.45 -6.04 10.89
CA LYS A 52 -17.42 -7.32 11.64
C LYS A 52 -16.13 -7.54 12.44
N GLN A 53 -15.21 -6.58 12.49
CA GLN A 53 -13.95 -6.71 13.23
C GLN A 53 -13.62 -5.40 13.95
N TYR A 54 -12.63 -5.44 14.82
CA TYR A 54 -12.17 -4.26 15.54
C TYR A 54 -11.48 -3.24 14.61
N SER A 55 -11.58 -1.96 14.93
CA SER A 55 -10.88 -0.88 14.22
C SER A 55 -9.40 -0.84 14.60
N ALA A 56 -8.52 -0.42 13.69
CA ALA A 56 -7.23 0.15 14.11
C ALA A 56 -6.62 1.09 13.07
N PHE A 57 -5.49 1.66 13.47
CA PHE A 57 -4.71 2.60 12.69
C PHE A 57 -4.15 1.96 11.43
N ILE A 58 -4.27 2.70 10.34
CA ILE A 58 -3.71 2.30 9.07
C ILE A 58 -2.31 2.86 8.96
N LYS A 59 -1.29 2.00 8.79
CA LYS A 59 0.06 2.48 8.46
C LYS A 59 0.41 2.37 6.99
N LYS A 60 -0.05 1.29 6.36
CA LYS A 60 0.24 0.98 4.96
C LYS A 60 -0.85 0.08 4.41
N ILE A 61 -1.00 0.08 3.10
CA ILE A 61 -1.72 -0.94 2.36
C ILE A 61 -0.79 -1.80 1.50
N SER A 62 -1.21 -3.03 1.28
CA SER A 62 -0.82 -3.85 0.14
C SER A 62 -2.06 -4.21 -0.66
N VAL A 63 -1.91 -4.46 -1.96
CA VAL A 63 -3.04 -4.71 -2.86
C VAL A 63 -2.71 -5.89 -3.76
N THR A 64 -3.62 -6.84 -3.84
CA THR A 64 -3.54 -7.91 -4.85
C THR A 64 -4.05 -7.41 -6.20
N LYS A 65 -3.69 -8.08 -7.29
CA LYS A 65 -4.25 -7.77 -8.63
C LYS A 65 -5.77 -7.93 -8.69
N GLU A 66 -6.33 -8.75 -7.81
CA GLU A 66 -7.77 -8.99 -7.63
C GLU A 66 -8.49 -7.86 -6.87
N GLY A 67 -7.80 -6.75 -6.55
CA GLY A 67 -8.42 -5.60 -5.87
C GLY A 67 -8.70 -5.84 -4.38
N ILE A 68 -7.99 -6.78 -3.75
CA ILE A 68 -8.03 -6.98 -2.30
C ILE A 68 -6.96 -6.09 -1.67
N VAL A 69 -7.40 -5.07 -0.94
CA VAL A 69 -6.53 -4.20 -0.15
C VAL A 69 -6.37 -4.82 1.24
N SER A 70 -5.14 -5.05 1.69
CA SER A 70 -4.82 -5.45 3.06
C SER A 70 -4.19 -4.28 3.80
N PHE A 71 -4.68 -3.97 5.00
CA PHE A 71 -4.11 -2.94 5.85
C PHE A 71 -3.06 -3.55 6.78
N THR A 72 -1.86 -2.96 6.81
CA THR A 72 -0.85 -3.30 7.81
C THR A 72 -1.07 -2.41 9.02
N ASP A 73 -1.66 -3.00 10.05
CA ASP A 73 -1.81 -2.34 11.34
C ASP A 73 -0.48 -2.40 12.07
N SER A 74 -0.10 -1.34 12.77
CA SER A 74 0.90 -1.53 13.83
C SER A 74 0.28 -2.29 14.98
N ILE A 75 0.40 -3.60 14.94
CA ILE A 75 0.52 -4.36 16.18
C ILE A 75 1.98 -4.12 16.63
N PRO A 76 2.24 -3.64 17.87
CA PRO A 76 3.61 -3.53 18.36
C PRO A 76 4.28 -4.89 18.22
N LYS A 77 5.56 -4.91 17.84
CA LYS A 77 6.39 -6.10 18.08
C LYS A 77 6.24 -6.40 19.57
N SER A 78 5.73 -7.58 19.90
CA SER A 78 5.90 -8.12 21.24
C SER A 78 7.36 -8.52 21.32
N GLU A 79 8.19 -7.57 21.74
CA GLU A 79 9.43 -7.92 22.41
C GLU A 79 9.05 -8.14 23.89
N THR A 80 9.39 -9.33 24.39
CA THR A 80 9.43 -9.79 25.79
C THR A 80 8.14 -10.21 26.52
N GLU A 81 7.96 -11.54 26.57
CA GLU A 81 7.83 -12.42 27.76
C GLU A 81 6.86 -12.06 28.90
N THR A 82 5.78 -12.84 29.04
CA THR A 82 5.49 -13.54 30.32
C THR A 82 4.54 -14.73 30.12
N ASN A 83 5.08 -15.94 30.35
CA ASN A 83 4.42 -17.15 30.88
C ASN A 83 3.14 -17.73 30.22
N LYS A 84 3.30 -18.44 29.11
CA LYS A 84 2.97 -19.88 28.90
C LYS A 84 3.15 -20.22 27.43
N LYS A 85 4.02 -21.19 27.15
CA LYS A 85 4.39 -21.65 25.81
C LYS A 85 3.24 -22.43 25.16
N ASP A 86 2.33 -21.73 24.52
CA ASP A 86 1.70 -22.27 23.31
C ASP A 86 2.40 -21.63 22.13
N LEU A 87 3.35 -22.37 21.55
CA LEU A 87 4.03 -21.98 20.31
C LEU A 87 2.99 -22.00 19.20
N ILE A 88 2.47 -20.83 18.82
CA ILE A 88 1.69 -20.67 17.60
C ILE A 88 2.66 -20.92 16.44
N PRO A 89 2.44 -21.93 15.60
CA PRO A 89 3.33 -22.23 14.47
C PRO A 89 3.38 -21.04 13.50
N ASP A 90 4.59 -20.65 13.09
CA ASP A 90 4.85 -19.60 12.08
C ASP A 90 4.22 -19.91 10.71
N CYS A 91 3.71 -21.13 10.51
CA CYS A 91 3.05 -21.57 9.28
C CYS A 91 1.53 -21.27 9.23
N CYS A 92 0.95 -20.65 10.25
CA CYS A 92 -0.48 -20.31 10.27
C CYS A 92 -0.70 -18.84 9.88
N PRO A 93 -1.35 -18.53 8.73
CA PRO A 93 -1.72 -17.17 8.41
C PRO A 93 -2.62 -16.62 9.52
N ARG A 94 -2.21 -15.51 10.15
CA ARG A 94 -3.04 -14.84 11.15
C ARG A 94 -4.38 -14.49 10.48
N LYS A 95 -5.48 -15.11 10.92
CA LYS A 95 -6.86 -15.00 10.38
C LYS A 95 -7.43 -13.57 10.30
N ASN A 96 -6.64 -12.54 10.60
CA ASN A 96 -7.08 -11.17 10.89
C ASN A 96 -6.36 -10.12 10.03
N SER A 97 -6.00 -10.40 8.77
CA SER A 97 -5.70 -9.28 7.86
C SER A 97 -6.99 -8.52 7.63
N ARG A 98 -7.01 -7.24 8.04
CA ARG A 98 -8.14 -6.37 7.74
C ARG A 98 -8.07 -6.09 6.26
N THR A 99 -9.04 -6.64 5.54
CA THR A 99 -9.10 -6.54 4.09
C THR A 99 -10.28 -5.68 3.68
N LEU A 100 -10.11 -5.02 2.55
CA LEU A 100 -11.14 -4.29 1.84
C LEU A 100 -11.14 -4.77 0.39
N ASN A 101 -12.23 -5.39 -0.02
CA ASN A 101 -12.46 -5.71 -1.42
C ASN A 101 -13.03 -4.44 -2.10
N LEU A 102 -12.24 -3.85 -3.01
CA LEU A 102 -12.61 -2.62 -3.71
C LEU A 102 -13.93 -2.74 -4.50
N PHE A 103 -14.23 -3.93 -5.01
CA PHE A 103 -15.44 -4.18 -5.80
C PHE A 103 -16.73 -4.19 -4.99
N LYS A 104 -16.63 -4.38 -3.66
CA LYS A 104 -17.76 -4.24 -2.73
C LYS A 104 -18.14 -2.79 -2.48
N ILE A 105 -17.23 -1.85 -2.69
CA ILE A 105 -17.51 -0.41 -2.52
C ILE A 105 -18.39 0.05 -3.69
N LYS A 106 -19.64 0.43 -3.39
CA LYS A 106 -20.56 1.03 -4.37
C LYS A 106 -20.73 2.53 -4.13
N LYS A 107 -20.59 2.98 -2.89
CA LYS A 107 -20.69 4.41 -2.57
C LYS A 107 -19.79 4.77 -1.39
N TRP A 108 -19.11 5.90 -1.52
CA TRP A 108 -18.47 6.61 -0.42
C TRP A 108 -19.43 7.69 0.08
N GLU A 109 -19.79 7.65 1.36
CA GLU A 109 -20.52 8.73 2.03
C GLU A 109 -19.59 9.45 3.00
N ILE A 110 -19.16 10.65 2.62
CA ILE A 110 -18.17 11.43 3.35
C ILE A 110 -18.87 12.45 4.24
N TYR A 111 -18.81 12.21 5.55
CA TYR A 111 -19.26 13.11 6.62
C TYR A 111 -18.05 13.40 7.52
N PHE A 112 -17.28 14.43 7.19
CA PHE A 112 -16.00 14.72 7.85
C PHE A 112 -16.13 14.70 9.40
N PRO A 113 -15.22 14.00 10.13
CA PRO A 113 -13.99 13.34 9.68
C PRO A 113 -14.13 11.85 9.30
N ILE A 114 -15.33 11.41 8.93
CA ILE A 114 -15.70 10.01 8.69
C ILE A 114 -16.08 9.80 7.22
N ALA A 115 -15.62 8.71 6.60
CA ALA A 115 -16.20 8.17 5.38
C ALA A 115 -16.82 6.81 5.65
N TYR A 116 -18.06 6.62 5.22
CA TYR A 116 -18.76 5.34 5.27
C TYR A 116 -18.67 4.68 3.90
N LEU A 117 -18.19 3.43 3.86
CA LEU A 117 -18.17 2.61 2.65
C LEU A 117 -19.45 1.79 2.61
N LYS A 118 -20.25 2.03 1.58
CA LYS A 118 -21.54 1.37 1.36
C LYS A 118 -21.44 0.34 0.24
N ASP A 119 -22.13 -0.79 0.43
CA ASP A 119 -22.31 -1.80 -0.60
C ASP A 119 -23.54 -1.52 -1.49
N GLU A 120 -23.91 -2.50 -2.32
CA GLU A 120 -25.04 -2.43 -3.24
C GLU A 120 -26.40 -2.31 -2.54
N ASN A 121 -26.50 -2.80 -1.30
CA ASN A 121 -27.69 -2.71 -0.47
C ASN A 121 -27.73 -1.41 0.35
N LYS A 122 -26.78 -0.49 0.12
CA LYS A 122 -26.57 0.74 0.90
C LYS A 122 -26.20 0.47 2.37
N GLU A 123 -25.77 -0.75 2.70
CA GLU A 123 -25.31 -1.11 4.04
C GLU A 123 -23.87 -0.64 4.24
N THR A 124 -23.55 -0.13 5.43
CA THR A 124 -22.17 0.21 5.76
C THR A 124 -21.41 -1.04 6.15
N PHE A 125 -20.41 -1.42 5.35
CA PHE A 125 -19.55 -2.56 5.67
C PHE A 125 -18.15 -2.15 6.17
N ALA A 126 -17.76 -0.89 5.98
CA ALA A 126 -16.52 -0.35 6.56
C ALA A 126 -16.55 1.17 6.67
N LYS A 127 -15.62 1.75 7.44
CA LYS A 127 -15.45 3.20 7.59
C LYS A 127 -13.98 3.59 7.66
N PHE A 128 -13.68 4.79 7.16
CA PHE A 128 -12.42 5.50 7.42
C PHE A 128 -12.69 6.68 8.37
N ILE A 129 -11.82 6.91 9.34
CA ILE A 129 -11.96 7.98 10.34
C ILE A 129 -10.62 8.68 10.52
N GLY A 130 -10.62 10.01 10.67
CA GLY A 130 -9.43 10.77 11.08
C GLY A 130 -8.55 11.27 9.94
N PHE A 131 -9.03 11.21 8.69
CA PHE A 131 -8.40 11.86 7.55
C PHE A 131 -8.81 13.32 7.46
N LYS A 132 -7.90 14.19 7.00
CA LYS A 132 -8.27 15.53 6.51
C LYS A 132 -9.23 15.39 5.32
N ARG A 133 -10.15 16.35 5.16
CA ARG A 133 -11.17 16.29 4.09
C ARG A 133 -10.57 16.12 2.69
N ALA A 134 -9.55 16.92 2.35
CA ALA A 134 -8.88 16.83 1.05
C ALA A 134 -8.20 15.46 0.83
N ASP A 135 -7.55 14.94 1.86
CA ASP A 135 -6.89 13.64 1.81
C ASP A 135 -7.89 12.49 1.67
N LEU A 136 -9.08 12.61 2.26
CA LEU A 136 -10.15 11.62 2.15
C LEU A 136 -10.76 11.57 0.74
N GLU A 137 -10.95 12.73 0.10
CA GLU A 137 -11.38 12.79 -1.30
C GLU A 137 -10.30 12.22 -2.23
N MET A 138 -9.03 12.55 -1.99
CA MET A 138 -7.91 12.00 -2.77
C MET A 138 -7.77 10.49 -2.56
N LEU A 139 -7.98 9.99 -1.33
CA LEU A 139 -7.99 8.56 -1.03
C LEU A 139 -9.07 7.86 -1.84
N LYS A 140 -10.29 8.39 -1.85
CA LYS A 140 -11.40 7.87 -2.66
C LYS A 140 -11.03 7.81 -4.14
N GLU A 141 -10.48 8.88 -4.71
CA GLU A 141 -10.07 8.92 -6.12
C GLU A 141 -9.05 7.82 -6.45
N GLN A 142 -8.00 7.67 -5.62
CA GLN A 142 -6.99 6.64 -5.85
C GLN A 142 -7.55 5.22 -5.69
N PHE A 143 -8.50 5.01 -4.79
CA PHE A 143 -9.18 3.71 -4.64
C PHE A 143 -10.04 3.35 -5.85
N GLU A 144 -10.78 4.31 -6.42
CA GLU A 144 -11.53 4.08 -7.67
C GLU A 144 -10.61 3.83 -8.86
N LYS A 145 -9.50 4.58 -8.94
CA LYS A 145 -8.46 4.33 -9.95
C LYS A 145 -7.88 2.92 -9.83
N LEU A 146 -7.55 2.50 -8.61
CA LEU A 146 -7.02 1.16 -8.34
C LEU A 146 -8.03 0.06 -8.71
N LYS A 147 -9.31 0.25 -8.39
CA LYS A 147 -10.40 -0.66 -8.78
C LYS A 147 -10.49 -0.82 -10.30
N SER A 148 -10.37 0.27 -11.06
CA SER A 148 -10.32 0.21 -12.53
C SER A 148 -9.11 -0.56 -13.06
N LEU A 149 -7.95 -0.39 -12.44
CA LEU A 149 -6.73 -1.11 -12.81
C LEU A 149 -6.79 -2.61 -12.50
N CYS A 150 -7.52 -3.01 -11.45
CA CYS A 150 -7.74 -4.41 -11.06
C CYS A 150 -8.82 -5.13 -11.88
N ALA A 151 -9.68 -4.40 -12.60
CA ALA A 151 -10.77 -4.99 -13.38
C ALA A 151 -10.34 -5.51 -14.76
N LYS A 152 -9.03 -5.45 -15.08
CA LYS A 152 -8.43 -5.90 -16.34
C LYS A 152 -7.85 -7.30 -16.18
#